data_AF-A0A4Y9AF39-F1
#
_entry.id   AF-A0A4Y9AF39-F1
#
_cell.length_a   1.000
_cell.length_b   1.000
_cell.length_c   1.000
_cell.angle_alpha   90.00
_cell.angle_beta   90.00
_cell.angle_gamma   90.00
#
_symmetry.space_group_name_H-M   'P 1'
#
loop_
_entity.id
_entity.type
_entity.pdbx_description
1 polymer ?
#
loop_
_entity_poly.entity_id
_entity_poly.type
_entity_poly.pdbx_seq_one_letter_code
_entity_poly.pdbx_strand_id
1 'polypeptide(L)'
;MAFPTFTEVRYIEAGEVINRFDAIAIILWTVGLMIHISLFLYGLSLGLAQAFRLDTYRPLVIPLAWLTGFGAILFAVNYAELNEFFFESYVPLNILMGAIIPVGLIVALIVFRRNKKHKRE
;
A
#
# COMPACT_ATOMS: atom_id res chain seq x y z
N MET A 1 17.47 36.43 3.38
CA MET A 1 18.12 36.20 4.69
C MET A 1 17.29 36.89 5.75
N ALA A 2 16.63 36.11 6.60
CA ALA A 2 16.02 36.56 7.84
C ALA A 2 16.22 35.42 8.85
N PHE A 3 16.99 35.66 9.90
CA PHE A 3 17.12 34.78 11.05
C PHE A 3 16.31 35.41 12.19
N PRO A 4 15.26 34.76 12.68
CA PRO A 4 14.69 35.13 13.97
C PRO A 4 14.37 33.89 14.80
N THR A 5 15.42 33.31 15.38
CA THR A 5 15.45 32.40 16.55
C THR A 5 14.58 32.89 17.74
N PHE A 6 14.08 34.14 17.69
CA PHE A 6 13.16 34.72 18.68
C PHE A 6 11.66 34.50 18.38
N THR A 7 11.25 34.12 17.17
CA THR A 7 9.85 33.72 16.91
C THR A 7 9.61 32.27 17.37
N GLU A 8 10.68 31.50 17.48
CA GLU A 8 10.70 30.10 17.92
C GLU A 8 10.33 29.95 19.41
N VAL A 9 10.54 30.95 20.28
CA VAL A 9 10.29 30.77 21.73
C VAL A 9 8.80 30.87 22.11
N ARG A 10 7.94 31.56 21.33
CA ARG A 10 6.54 31.82 21.72
C ARG A 10 5.52 30.79 21.19
N TYR A 11 5.91 29.90 20.26
CA TYR A 11 5.09 28.75 19.84
C TYR A 11 5.33 27.49 20.68
N ILE A 12 6.40 27.47 21.48
CA ILE A 12 6.78 26.33 22.33
C ILE A 12 5.80 26.15 23.51
N GLU A 13 5.07 27.18 23.93
CA GLU A 13 4.09 27.09 25.04
C GLU A 13 2.67 26.65 24.63
N ALA A 14 2.40 26.44 23.34
CA ALA A 14 1.27 25.61 22.90
C ALA A 14 1.63 24.09 22.87
N GLY A 15 2.85 23.75 23.31
CA GLY A 15 3.66 22.62 22.86
C GLY A 15 3.70 21.34 23.71
N GLU A 16 2.77 21.11 24.64
CA GLU A 16 2.67 19.80 25.33
C GLU A 16 1.49 18.95 24.88
N VAL A 17 0.30 19.53 24.68
CA VAL A 17 -0.90 18.75 24.35
C VAL A 17 -0.94 18.39 22.85
N ILE A 18 -0.65 19.36 21.97
CA ILE A 18 -0.65 19.16 20.50
C ILE A 18 0.52 18.25 20.07
N ASN A 19 1.66 18.38 20.72
CA ASN A 19 2.86 17.58 20.44
C ASN A 19 2.63 16.07 20.66
N ARG A 20 1.76 15.71 21.62
CA ARG A 20 1.33 14.32 21.84
C ARG A 20 0.35 13.83 20.77
N PHE A 21 -0.55 14.69 20.29
CA PHE A 21 -1.45 14.33 19.19
C PHE A 21 -0.69 14.10 17.88
N ASP A 22 0.35 14.89 17.62
CA ASP A 22 1.21 14.73 16.45
C ASP A 22 1.98 13.39 16.50
N ALA A 23 2.55 13.06 17.66
CA ALA A 23 3.19 11.76 17.88
C ALA A 23 2.21 10.57 17.70
N ILE A 24 0.98 10.67 18.21
CA ILE A 24 -0.05 9.64 18.03
C ILE A 24 -0.43 9.50 16.56
N ALA A 25 -0.55 10.61 15.82
CA ALA A 25 -0.85 10.59 14.40
C ALA A 25 0.25 9.89 13.59
N ILE A 26 1.51 10.18 13.86
CA ILE A 26 2.65 9.53 13.21
C ILE A 26 2.69 8.03 13.52
N ILE A 27 2.40 7.62 14.77
CA ILE A 27 2.34 6.20 15.15
C ILE A 27 1.20 5.50 14.39
N LEU A 28 0.00 6.07 14.39
CA LEU A 28 -1.15 5.50 13.68
C LEU A 28 -0.89 5.41 12.18
N TRP A 29 -0.28 6.44 11.59
CA TRP A 29 0.11 6.46 10.19
C TRP A 29 1.15 5.39 9.87
N THR A 30 2.18 5.26 10.70
CA THR A 30 3.24 4.25 10.54
C THR A 30 2.69 2.83 10.65
N VAL A 31 1.85 2.57 11.66
CA VAL A 31 1.19 1.27 11.84
C VAL A 31 0.25 0.98 10.67
N GLY A 32 -0.52 1.99 10.23
CA GLY A 32 -1.38 1.89 9.06
C GLY A 32 -0.61 1.52 7.80
N LEU A 33 0.52 2.19 7.54
CA LEU A 33 1.42 1.86 6.44
C LEU A 33 1.99 0.45 6.56
N MET A 34 2.40 0.03 7.75
CA MET A 34 2.93 -1.30 7.98
C MET A 34 1.90 -2.40 7.68
N ILE A 35 0.64 -2.21 8.11
CA ILE A 35 -0.46 -3.10 7.77
C ILE A 35 -0.70 -3.11 6.26
N HIS A 36 -0.67 -1.93 5.63
CA HIS A 36 -0.91 -1.79 4.20
C HIS A 36 0.15 -2.54 3.37
N ILE A 37 1.43 -2.33 3.69
CA ILE A 37 2.55 -3.03 3.05
C ILE A 37 2.44 -4.55 3.27
N SER A 38 2.10 -4.97 4.49
CA SER A 38 1.93 -6.40 4.82
C SER A 38 0.83 -7.06 4.00
N LEU A 39 -0.31 -6.37 3.82
CA LEU A 39 -1.43 -6.84 3.00
C LEU A 39 -1.03 -7.00 1.53
N PHE A 40 -0.33 -6.01 0.96
CA PHE A 40 0.15 -6.09 -0.42
C PHE A 40 1.18 -7.20 -0.62
N LEU A 41 2.15 -7.34 0.29
CA LEU A 41 3.15 -8.39 0.21
C LEU A 41 2.50 -9.78 0.32
N TYR A 42 1.54 -9.93 1.23
CA TYR A 42 0.77 -11.17 1.36
C TYR A 42 -0.02 -11.48 0.09
N GLY A 43 -0.79 -10.51 -0.42
CA GLY A 43 -1.58 -10.66 -1.64
C GLY A 43 -0.71 -11.02 -2.86
N LEU A 44 0.44 -10.36 -3.01
CA LEU A 44 1.40 -10.62 -4.08
C LEU A 44 2.00 -12.04 -3.95
N SER A 45 2.41 -12.44 -2.75
CA SER A 45 2.96 -13.78 -2.52
C SER A 45 1.93 -14.89 -2.78
N LEU A 46 0.67 -14.68 -2.38
CA LEU A 46 -0.42 -15.62 -2.61
C LEU A 46 -0.81 -15.68 -4.10
N GLY A 47 -0.91 -14.52 -4.76
CA GLY A 47 -1.22 -14.43 -6.18
C GLY A 47 -0.17 -15.12 -7.05
N LEU A 48 1.12 -14.91 -6.74
CA LEU A 48 2.20 -15.63 -7.41
C LEU A 48 2.18 -17.13 -7.11
N ALA A 49 1.93 -17.53 -5.85
CA ALA A 49 1.79 -18.93 -5.51
C ALA A 49 0.69 -19.61 -6.32
N GLN A 50 -0.47 -18.96 -6.50
CA GLN A 50 -1.56 -19.47 -7.32
C GLN A 50 -1.22 -19.49 -8.82
N ALA A 51 -0.53 -18.46 -9.33
CA ALA A 51 -0.11 -18.38 -10.73
C ALA A 51 0.88 -19.50 -11.09
N PHE A 52 1.83 -19.80 -10.20
CA PHE A 52 2.82 -20.86 -10.36
C PHE A 52 2.36 -22.23 -9.84
N ARG A 53 1.11 -22.35 -9.37
CA ARG A 53 0.53 -23.58 -8.79
C ARG A 53 1.38 -24.18 -7.66
N LEU A 54 1.92 -23.33 -6.80
CA LEU A 54 2.67 -23.71 -5.61
C LEU A 54 1.73 -24.07 -4.47
N ASP A 55 2.02 -25.15 -3.75
CA ASP A 55 1.22 -25.58 -2.60
C ASP A 55 1.27 -24.60 -1.42
N THR A 56 2.29 -23.75 -1.35
CA THR A 56 2.47 -22.82 -0.23
C THR A 56 3.17 -21.53 -0.66
N TYR A 57 2.68 -20.38 -0.16
CA TYR A 57 3.21 -19.04 -0.46
C TYR A 57 4.44 -18.65 0.39
N ARG A 58 4.67 -19.33 1.53
CA ARG A 58 5.76 -19.09 2.49
C ARG A 58 7.16 -18.91 1.87
N PRO A 59 7.62 -19.77 0.93
CA PRO A 59 8.96 -19.60 0.35
C PRO A 59 9.10 -18.33 -0.50
N LEU A 60 8.00 -17.74 -0.98
CA LEU A 60 8.03 -16.52 -1.79
C LEU A 60 8.05 -15.25 -0.94
N VAL A 61 7.61 -15.30 0.31
CA VAL A 61 7.49 -14.10 1.15
C VAL A 61 8.85 -13.42 1.36
N ILE A 62 9.88 -14.19 1.69
CA ILE A 62 11.24 -13.67 1.93
C ILE A 62 11.85 -13.00 0.68
N PRO A 63 11.93 -13.65 -0.50
CA PRO A 63 12.51 -13.00 -1.68
C PRO A 63 11.72 -11.78 -2.14
N LEU A 64 10.38 -11.81 -2.02
CA LEU A 64 9.55 -10.66 -2.37
C LEU A 64 9.76 -9.50 -1.40
N ALA A 65 9.83 -9.77 -0.10
CA ALA A 65 10.10 -8.74 0.91
C ALA A 65 11.45 -8.05 0.63
N TRP A 66 12.50 -8.84 0.36
CA TRP A 66 13.81 -8.33 -0.02
C TRP A 66 13.77 -7.46 -1.27
N LEU A 67 13.08 -7.93 -2.33
CA LEU A 67 12.96 -7.19 -3.57
C LEU A 67 12.22 -5.86 -3.37
N THR A 68 11.13 -5.86 -2.59
CA THR A 68 10.40 -4.62 -2.27
C THR A 68 11.22 -3.64 -1.44
N GLY A 69 11.96 -4.12 -0.43
CA GLY A 69 12.81 -3.28 0.40
C GLY A 69 13.99 -2.68 -0.38
N PHE A 70 14.67 -3.49 -1.20
CA PHE A 70 15.76 -3.02 -2.04
C PHE A 70 15.26 -2.05 -3.13
N GLY A 71 14.14 -2.36 -3.75
CA GLY A 71 13.48 -1.48 -4.72
C GLY A 71 13.15 -0.12 -4.10
N ALA A 72 12.63 -0.07 -2.88
CA ALA A 72 12.31 1.19 -2.20
C ALA A 72 13.53 2.13 -2.12
N ILE A 73 14.73 1.60 -1.84
CA ILE A 73 15.97 2.39 -1.77
C ILE A 73 16.36 2.94 -3.14
N LEU A 74 16.17 2.16 -4.20
CA LEU A 74 16.52 2.56 -5.56
C LEU A 74 15.55 3.61 -6.15
N PHE A 75 14.26 3.50 -5.83
CA PHE A 75 13.23 4.38 -6.40
C PHE A 75 12.97 5.65 -5.57
N ALA A 76 13.30 5.67 -4.27
CA ALA A 76 13.02 6.81 -3.39
C ALA A 76 14.16 7.85 -3.30
N VAL A 77 14.92 8.04 -4.39
CA VAL A 77 16.08 8.96 -4.39
C VAL A 77 15.65 10.44 -4.39
N ASN A 78 14.52 10.76 -5.02
CA ASN A 78 14.05 12.13 -5.18
C ASN A 78 12.56 12.25 -4.85
N TYR A 79 12.23 13.16 -3.92
CA TYR A 79 10.85 13.37 -3.47
C TYR A 79 9.95 13.92 -4.59
N ALA A 80 10.50 14.72 -5.50
CA ALA A 80 9.74 15.29 -6.62
C ALA A 80 9.28 14.19 -7.60
N GLU A 81 10.19 13.31 -8.01
CA GLU A 81 9.90 12.17 -8.88
C GLU A 81 8.94 11.18 -8.23
N LEU A 82 9.07 10.96 -6.91
CA LEU A 82 8.18 10.10 -6.17
C LEU A 82 6.74 10.64 -6.16
N ASN A 83 6.58 11.96 -6.04
CA ASN A 83 5.27 12.61 -6.03
C ASN A 83 4.59 12.55 -7.41
N GLU A 84 5.35 12.77 -8.48
CA GLU A 84 4.89 12.60 -9.86
C GLU A 84 4.44 11.15 -10.11
N PHE A 85 5.23 10.17 -9.67
CA PHE A 85 4.86 8.75 -9.75
C PHE A 85 3.56 8.44 -9.00
N PHE A 86 3.36 9.02 -7.81
CA PHE A 86 2.14 8.79 -7.02
C PHE A 86 0.88 9.23 -7.76
N PHE A 87 0.91 10.37 -8.43
CA PHE A 87 -0.26 10.90 -9.12
C PHE A 87 -0.45 10.32 -10.52
N GLU A 88 0.62 10.18 -11.31
CA GLU A 88 0.49 9.74 -12.70
C GLU A 88 0.38 8.22 -12.83
N SER A 89 1.17 7.47 -12.07
CA SER A 89 1.30 6.01 -12.26
C SER A 89 0.59 5.21 -11.18
N TYR A 90 0.78 5.58 -9.91
CA TYR A 90 0.26 4.78 -8.79
C TYR A 90 -1.26 4.84 -8.69
N VAL A 91 -1.89 6.02 -8.84
CA VAL A 91 -3.36 6.14 -8.76
C VAL A 91 -4.08 5.26 -9.80
N PRO A 92 -3.74 5.30 -11.10
CA PRO A 92 -4.35 4.40 -12.08
C PRO A 92 -4.09 2.92 -11.79
N LEU A 93 -2.86 2.55 -11.41
CA LEU A 93 -2.51 1.17 -11.07
C LEU A 93 -3.31 0.65 -9.87
N ASN A 94 -3.49 1.48 -8.84
CA ASN A 94 -4.23 1.12 -7.65
C ASN A 94 -5.72 0.91 -7.95
N ILE A 95 -6.32 1.71 -8.85
CA ILE A 95 -7.70 1.50 -9.28
C ILE A 95 -7.83 0.20 -10.09
N LEU A 96 -6.86 -0.08 -10.96
CA LEU A 96 -6.84 -1.32 -11.74
C LEU A 96 -6.75 -2.55 -10.84
N MET A 97 -5.76 -2.59 -9.95
CA MET A 97 -5.54 -3.74 -9.06
C MET A 97 -6.58 -3.84 -7.93
N GLY A 98 -6.98 -2.72 -7.34
CA GLY A 98 -7.85 -2.67 -6.18
C GLY A 98 -9.35 -2.73 -6.49
N ALA A 99 -9.78 -2.27 -7.67
CA ALA A 99 -11.20 -2.25 -8.03
C ALA A 99 -11.49 -3.11 -9.26
N ILE A 100 -10.81 -2.88 -10.39
CA ILE A 100 -11.20 -3.47 -11.68
C ILE A 100 -11.02 -4.99 -11.67
N ILE A 101 -9.85 -5.49 -11.23
CA ILE A 101 -9.58 -6.93 -11.14
C ILE A 101 -10.56 -7.66 -10.21
N PRO A 102 -10.74 -7.26 -8.94
CA PRO A 102 -11.65 -7.97 -8.04
C PRO A 102 -13.11 -7.90 -8.48
N VAL A 103 -13.58 -6.74 -8.98
CA VAL A 103 -14.94 -6.63 -9.53
C VAL A 103 -15.11 -7.53 -10.75
N GLY A 104 -14.13 -7.56 -11.65
CA GLY A 104 -14.12 -8.45 -12.82
C GLY A 104 -14.20 -9.93 -12.43
N LEU A 105 -13.44 -10.35 -11.42
CA LEU A 105 -13.48 -11.71 -10.89
C LEU A 105 -14.84 -12.07 -10.27
N ILE A 106 -15.45 -11.15 -9.53
CA ILE A 106 -16.79 -11.36 -8.94
C ILE A 106 -17.85 -11.49 -10.04
N VAL A 107 -17.83 -10.60 -11.04
CA VAL A 107 -18.76 -10.62 -12.17
C VAL A 107 -18.61 -11.93 -12.96
N ALA A 108 -17.37 -12.32 -13.28
CA ALA A 108 -17.10 -13.59 -13.94
C ALA A 108 -17.67 -14.77 -13.15
N LEU A 109 -17.44 -14.81 -11.83
CA LEU A 109 -17.95 -15.86 -10.95
C LEU A 109 -19.49 -15.92 -10.93
N ILE A 110 -20.17 -14.77 -10.91
CA ILE A 110 -21.63 -14.69 -10.99
C ILE A 110 -22.14 -15.24 -12.32
N VAL A 111 -21.52 -14.85 -13.44
CA VAL A 111 -21.89 -15.32 -14.79
C VAL A 111 -21.67 -16.84 -14.93
N PHE A 112 -20.51 -17.36 -14.50
CA PHE A 112 -20.22 -18.79 -14.53
C PHE A 112 -21.17 -19.61 -13.65
N ARG A 113 -21.56 -19.09 -12.48
CA ARG A 113 -22.54 -19.75 -11.60
C ARG A 113 -23.95 -19.75 -12.20
N ARG A 114 -24.37 -18.67 -12.86
CA ARG A 114 -25.64 -18.63 -13.61
C ARG A 114 -25.67 -19.64 -14.75
N ASN A 115 -24.61 -19.73 -15.55
CA ASN A 115 -24.52 -20.70 -16.65
C ASN A 115 -24.53 -22.17 -16.18
N LYS A 116 -23.92 -22.49 -15.04
CA LYS A 116 -23.99 -23.85 -14.47
C LYS A 116 -25.38 -24.21 -13.94
N LYS A 117 -26.14 -23.24 -13.43
CA LYS A 117 -27.50 -23.46 -12.93
C LYS A 117 -28.48 -23.73 -14.07
N HIS A 118 -28.35 -22.99 -15.17
CA HIS A 118 -29.20 -23.15 -16.36
C HIS A 118 -28.96 -24.46 -17.14
N LYS A 119 -27.82 -25.14 -16.92
CA LYS A 119 -27.46 -26.41 -17.56
C LYS A 119 -27.88 -27.65 -16.76
N ARG A 120 -28.46 -27.46 -15.56
CA ARG A 120 -28.95 -28.53 -14.67
C ARG A 120 -30.49 -28.60 -14.62
N GLU A 121 -31.18 -27.63 -15.22
CA GLU A 121 -32.61 -27.67 -15.53
C GLU A 121 -32.78 -28.17 -16.97
#